data_AF-A0A920NY71-F1
#
_entry.id   AF-A0A920NY71-F1
#
_cell.length_a   1.000
_cell.length_b   1.000
_cell.length_c   1.000
_cell.angle_alpha   90.00
_cell.angle_beta   90.00
_cell.angle_gamma   90.00
#
_symmetry.space_group_name_H-M   'P 1'
#
loop_
_entity.id
_entity.type
_entity.pdbx_description
1 polymer ?
#
loop_
_entity_poly.entity_id
_entity_poly.type
_entity_poly.pdbx_seq_one_letter_code
_entity_poly.pdbx_strand_id
1 'polypeptide(L)'
;MYVRGQSRYGPTLRESILMHSVSRLVFKKHIPNIQTSWVKRGFGGIEECLNSGANDLGGTLMNESITRAAGAEHGQEFSAGQLNEFIKKLKRIPKQRNTLYGDISEETRLKSINPLPLTPIKNTLEDRKRDLIVSTQ
;
A
#
# COMPACT_ATOMS: atom_id res chain seq x y z
N MET A 1 -16.44 6.46 16.52
CA MET A 1 -15.78 7.09 17.68
C MET A 1 -15.54 8.57 17.44
N TYR A 2 -14.77 8.97 16.41
CA TYR A 2 -14.53 10.39 16.08
C TYR A 2 -15.81 11.19 15.76
N VAL A 3 -16.65 10.71 14.83
CA VAL A 3 -17.90 11.37 14.42
C VAL A 3 -18.88 11.54 15.59
N ARG A 4 -18.70 10.76 16.67
CA ARG A 4 -19.51 10.82 17.90
C ARG A 4 -18.84 11.65 19.01
N GLY A 5 -17.72 12.34 18.73
CA GLY A 5 -16.96 13.13 19.70
C GLY A 5 -16.20 12.31 20.75
N GLN A 6 -16.12 10.99 20.60
CA GLN A 6 -15.54 10.08 21.60
C GLN A 6 -14.06 9.77 21.36
N SER A 7 -13.45 10.34 20.33
CA SER A 7 -12.02 10.25 20.05
C SER A 7 -11.54 11.49 19.32
N ARG A 8 -10.24 11.81 19.43
CA ARG A 8 -9.61 12.79 18.53
C ARG A 8 -9.65 12.34 17.07
N TYR A 9 -9.39 13.27 16.15
CA TYR A 9 -9.19 12.95 14.75
C TYR A 9 -7.96 12.04 14.57
N GLY A 10 -7.92 11.34 13.44
CA GLY A 10 -6.76 10.56 13.03
C GLY A 10 -5.49 11.44 12.96
N PRO A 11 -4.30 10.81 12.88
CA PRO A 11 -3.06 11.56 12.86
C PRO A 11 -2.99 12.49 11.65
N THR A 12 -2.57 13.72 11.89
CA THR A 12 -2.19 14.69 10.85
C THR A 12 -1.01 14.17 10.03
N LEU A 13 -0.79 14.74 8.85
CA LEU A 13 0.40 14.44 8.04
C LEU A 13 1.69 14.71 8.83
N ARG A 14 1.76 15.87 9.50
CA ARG A 14 2.92 16.26 10.31
C ARG A 14 3.23 15.24 11.42
N GLU A 15 2.23 14.84 12.21
CA GLU A 15 2.43 13.82 13.25
C GLU A 15 2.99 12.53 12.66
N SER A 16 2.57 12.19 11.45
CA SER A 16 2.95 10.96 10.81
C SER A 16 4.37 11.00 10.25
N ILE A 17 4.77 12.12 9.67
CA ILE A 17 6.16 12.39 9.29
C ILE A 17 7.07 12.28 10.52
N LEU A 18 6.70 12.94 11.62
CA LEU A 18 7.45 12.88 12.87
C LEU A 18 7.58 11.45 13.40
N MET A 19 6.51 10.66 13.34
CA MET A 19 6.56 9.26 13.75
C MET A 19 7.54 8.43 12.89
N HIS A 20 7.63 8.66 11.57
CA HIS A 20 8.63 7.99 10.73
C HIS A 20 10.05 8.43 11.07
N SER A 21 10.28 9.73 11.30
CA SER A 21 11.60 10.27 11.62
C SER A 21 12.12 9.76 12.96
N VAL A 22 11.30 9.84 14.00
CA VAL A 22 11.65 9.33 15.33
C VAL A 22 11.91 7.82 15.25
N SER A 23 11.05 7.06 14.57
CA SER A 23 11.23 5.62 14.41
C SER A 23 12.54 5.29 13.70
N ARG A 24 12.93 6.04 12.66
CA ARG A 24 14.20 5.86 11.97
C ARG A 24 15.39 6.13 12.90
N LEU A 25 15.34 7.19 13.70
CA LEU A 25 16.43 7.53 14.62
C LEU A 25 16.59 6.48 15.73
N VAL A 26 15.48 6.07 16.34
CA VAL A 26 15.46 5.14 17.49
C VAL A 26 15.75 3.71 17.06
N PHE A 27 15.09 3.24 16.00
CA PHE A 27 15.12 1.82 15.61
C PHE A 27 16.08 1.48 14.48
N LYS A 28 16.94 2.42 14.04
CA LYS A 28 17.85 2.22 12.90
C LYS A 28 18.55 0.85 12.87
N LYS A 29 18.95 0.33 14.04
CA LYS A 29 19.67 -0.94 14.20
C LYS A 29 18.77 -2.17 14.41
N HIS A 30 17.52 -1.96 14.83
CA HIS A 30 16.62 -3.05 15.25
C HIS A 30 15.49 -3.31 14.25
N ILE A 31 14.98 -2.26 13.63
CA ILE A 31 13.91 -2.32 12.63
C ILE A 31 14.44 -1.59 11.40
N PRO A 32 15.14 -2.30 10.48
CA PRO A 32 15.80 -1.66 9.35
C PRO A 32 14.78 -1.06 8.36
N ASN A 33 13.59 -1.65 8.27
CA ASN A 33 12.57 -1.30 7.30
C ASN A 33 11.35 -0.66 7.95
N ILE A 34 11.02 0.55 7.52
CA ILE A 34 9.86 1.32 7.98
C ILE A 34 8.97 1.60 6.78
N GLN A 35 7.75 1.08 6.85
CA GLN A 35 6.78 1.14 5.75
C GLN A 35 5.96 2.42 5.77
N THR A 36 5.74 3.01 4.59
CA THR A 36 4.70 4.00 4.34
C THR A 36 3.67 3.49 3.34
N SER A 37 2.40 3.84 3.54
CA SER A 37 1.27 3.34 2.74
C SER A 37 0.70 4.46 1.87
N TRP A 38 0.77 4.27 0.56
CA TRP A 38 0.31 5.25 -0.43
C TRP A 38 -1.22 5.40 -0.44
N VAL A 39 -1.98 4.34 -0.17
CA VAL A 39 -3.46 4.43 -0.03
C VAL A 39 -3.91 5.22 1.19
N LYS A 40 -3.05 5.33 2.22
CA LYS A 40 -3.37 6.12 3.42
C LYS A 40 -2.88 7.57 3.32
N ARG A 41 -1.88 7.84 2.47
CA ARG A 41 -1.13 9.10 2.48
C ARG A 41 -1.19 9.89 1.18
N GLY A 42 -1.68 9.28 0.10
CA GLY A 42 -1.52 9.82 -1.25
C GLY A 42 -0.05 9.92 -1.64
N PHE A 43 0.21 10.42 -2.85
CA PHE A 43 1.57 10.50 -3.39
C PHE A 43 2.46 11.54 -2.69
N GLY A 44 1.91 12.71 -2.34
CA GLY A 44 2.67 13.71 -1.58
C GLY A 44 3.04 13.24 -0.18
N GLY A 45 2.12 12.55 0.52
CA GLY A 45 2.40 12.07 1.87
C GLY A 45 3.43 10.94 1.92
N ILE A 46 3.49 10.04 0.92
CA ILE A 46 4.54 9.03 0.87
C ILE A 46 5.91 9.60 0.48
N GLU A 47 5.95 10.65 -0.34
CA GLU A 47 7.19 11.37 -0.66
C GLU A 47 7.81 11.95 0.62
N GLU A 48 7.02 12.68 1.40
CA GLU A 48 7.45 13.23 2.68
C GLU A 48 7.91 12.14 3.65
N CYS A 49 7.16 11.05 3.78
CA CYS A 49 7.54 9.93 4.64
C CYS A 49 8.86 9.27 4.21
N LEU A 50 9.10 9.08 2.91
CA LEU A 50 10.35 8.51 2.39
C LEU A 50 11.53 9.42 2.71
N ASN A 51 11.37 10.74 2.54
CA ASN A 51 12.37 11.72 2.90
C ASN A 51 12.58 11.84 4.42
N SER A 52 11.64 11.32 5.20
CA SER A 52 11.60 11.43 6.66
C SER A 52 11.85 10.12 7.41
N GLY A 53 12.45 9.11 6.75
CA GLY A 53 12.94 7.90 7.40
C GLY A 53 12.29 6.60 6.97
N ALA A 54 11.17 6.64 6.24
CA ALA A 54 10.63 5.46 5.57
C ALA A 54 11.58 5.01 4.45
N ASN A 55 11.63 3.70 4.24
CA ASN A 55 12.39 3.09 3.13
C ASN A 55 11.64 1.94 2.47
N ASP A 56 10.44 1.62 2.95
CA ASP A 56 9.58 0.60 2.39
C ASP A 56 8.25 1.25 1.93
N LEU A 57 7.92 1.09 0.66
CA LEU A 57 6.63 1.52 0.13
C LEU A 57 5.69 0.31 0.13
N GLY A 58 4.47 0.51 0.62
CA GLY A 58 3.40 -0.47 0.42
C GLY A 58 3.29 -0.87 -1.05
N GLY A 59 3.01 -2.15 -1.30
CA GLY A 59 3.04 -2.73 -2.64
C GLY A 59 1.96 -2.22 -3.59
N THR A 60 1.91 -2.87 -4.75
CA THR A 60 0.88 -2.64 -5.76
C THR A 60 -0.47 -3.15 -5.28
N LEU A 61 -1.54 -2.40 -5.53
CA LEU A 61 -2.90 -2.89 -5.36
C LEU A 61 -3.48 -3.19 -6.73
N MET A 62 -4.07 -4.37 -6.86
CA MET A 62 -4.74 -4.83 -8.06
C MET A 62 -6.21 -5.08 -7.73
N ASN A 63 -7.12 -4.32 -8.35
CA ASN A 63 -8.58 -4.54 -8.32
C ASN A 63 -9.26 -4.45 -6.95
N GLU A 64 -9.20 -3.30 -6.27
CA GLU A 64 -9.74 -3.19 -4.92
C GLU A 64 -11.20 -2.67 -4.88
N SER A 65 -12.14 -3.58 -5.16
CA SER A 65 -13.58 -3.30 -5.01
C SER A 65 -14.00 -2.94 -3.58
N ILE A 66 -13.19 -3.32 -2.57
CA ILE A 66 -13.40 -3.05 -1.14
C ILE A 66 -13.05 -1.59 -0.81
N THR A 67 -11.93 -1.06 -1.32
CA THR A 67 -11.51 0.34 -1.11
C THR A 67 -12.51 1.32 -1.74
N ARG A 68 -13.12 0.94 -2.88
CA ARG A 68 -14.26 1.66 -3.47
C ARG A 68 -15.48 1.69 -2.55
N ALA A 69 -15.83 0.55 -1.95
CA ALA A 69 -16.98 0.46 -1.04
C ALA A 69 -16.75 1.20 0.30
N ALA A 70 -15.49 1.42 0.68
CA ALA A 70 -15.10 2.10 1.92
C ALA A 70 -14.87 3.62 1.78
N GLY A 71 -15.02 4.20 0.57
CA GLY A 71 -15.00 5.65 0.36
C GLY A 71 -13.62 6.31 0.32
N ALA A 72 -12.56 5.58 -0.02
CA ALA A 72 -11.24 6.20 -0.20
C ALA A 72 -11.11 6.86 -1.58
N GLU A 73 -10.67 8.11 -1.63
CA GLU A 73 -10.45 8.87 -2.87
C GLU A 73 -9.11 8.55 -3.55
N HIS A 74 -8.16 7.93 -2.83
CA HIS A 74 -6.83 7.61 -3.32
C HIS A 74 -6.65 6.09 -3.47
N GLY A 75 -6.33 5.64 -4.69
CA GLY A 75 -5.81 4.30 -4.94
C GLY A 75 -6.70 3.33 -5.67
N GLN A 76 -6.84 3.57 -6.97
CA GLN A 76 -7.39 2.58 -7.90
C GLN A 76 -6.31 1.59 -8.34
N GLU A 77 -5.11 2.09 -8.63
CA GLU A 77 -3.96 1.30 -8.99
C GLU A 77 -2.69 2.13 -8.78
N PHE A 78 -1.63 1.49 -8.29
CA PHE A 78 -0.28 2.01 -8.36
C PHE A 78 0.60 0.85 -8.80
N SER A 79 0.83 0.75 -10.11
CA SER A 79 1.49 -0.39 -10.72
C SER A 79 2.97 -0.47 -10.35
N ALA A 80 3.59 -1.64 -10.54
CA ALA A 80 5.01 -1.81 -10.23
C ALA A 80 5.89 -0.82 -11.04
N GLY A 81 5.53 -0.57 -12.30
CA GLY A 81 6.19 0.42 -13.14
C GLY A 81 6.05 1.84 -12.58
N GLN A 82 4.85 2.23 -12.16
CA GLN A 82 4.61 3.56 -11.58
C GLN A 82 5.34 3.74 -10.23
N LEU A 83 5.37 2.71 -9.38
CA LEU A 83 6.13 2.71 -8.13
C LEU A 83 7.63 2.89 -8.41
N ASN A 84 8.17 2.16 -9.37
CA ASN A 84 9.58 2.26 -9.74
C ASN A 84 9.92 3.68 -10.23
N GLU A 85 9.11 4.25 -11.11
CA GLU A 85 9.32 5.62 -11.60
C GLU A 85 9.17 6.66 -10.49
N PHE A 86 8.22 6.50 -9.58
CA PHE A 86 8.06 7.36 -8.42
C PHE A 86 9.31 7.34 -7.53
N ILE A 87 9.82 6.15 -7.19
CA ILE A 87 11.03 6.01 -6.38
C ILE A 87 12.26 6.63 -7.07
N LYS A 88 12.42 6.41 -8.38
CA LYS A 88 13.52 7.00 -9.16
C LYS A 88 13.45 8.53 -9.20
N LYS A 89 12.25 9.13 -9.32
CA LYS A 89 12.07 10.59 -9.26
C LYS A 89 12.55 11.18 -7.94
N LEU A 90 12.42 10.43 -6.85
CA LEU A 90 12.98 10.79 -5.53
C LEU A 90 14.49 10.51 -5.40
N LYS A 91 15.18 10.21 -6.51
CA LYS A 91 16.61 9.87 -6.56
C LYS A 91 16.98 8.66 -5.69
N ARG A 92 16.08 7.70 -5.58
CA ARG A 92 16.27 6.45 -4.82
C ARG A 92 16.34 5.25 -5.76
N ILE A 93 16.87 4.15 -5.24
CA ILE A 93 16.98 2.88 -5.97
C ILE A 93 15.76 2.02 -5.63
N PRO A 94 14.84 1.75 -6.58
CA PRO A 94 13.72 0.85 -6.32
C PRO A 94 14.23 -0.59 -6.14
N LYS A 95 13.73 -1.26 -5.11
CA LYS A 95 13.99 -2.68 -4.85
C LYS A 95 12.69 -3.39 -4.53
N GLN A 96 12.34 -4.35 -5.37
CA GLN A 96 11.24 -5.28 -5.08
C GLN A 96 11.74 -6.37 -4.12
N ARG A 97 10.92 -6.72 -3.14
CA ARG A 97 11.31 -7.58 -2.02
C ARG A 97 10.31 -8.69 -1.75
N ASN A 98 10.78 -9.78 -1.17
CA ASN A 98 9.91 -10.78 -0.57
C ASN A 98 9.48 -10.38 0.86
N THR A 99 8.70 -11.23 1.53
CA THR A 99 8.21 -11.00 2.91
C THR A 99 9.34 -10.87 3.93
N LEU A 100 10.49 -11.53 3.68
CA LEU A 100 11.68 -11.48 4.52
C LEU A 100 12.64 -10.33 4.13
N TYR A 101 12.20 -9.39 3.30
CA TYR A 101 13.02 -8.28 2.77
C TYR A 101 14.23 -8.72 1.93
N GLY A 102 14.25 -9.96 1.47
CA GLY A 102 15.24 -10.48 0.53
C GLY A 102 14.87 -10.23 -0.93
N ASP A 103 15.73 -10.70 -1.82
CA ASP A 103 15.49 -10.64 -3.27
C ASP A 103 14.31 -11.53 -3.68
N ILE A 104 13.75 -11.21 -4.85
CA ILE A 104 12.67 -11.97 -5.48
C ILE A 104 13.20 -12.68 -6.73
N SER A 105 12.53 -13.75 -7.13
CA SER A 105 12.84 -14.43 -8.40
C SER A 105 12.51 -13.54 -9.60
N GLU A 106 13.21 -13.77 -10.72
CA GLU A 106 12.90 -13.11 -12.00
C GLU A 106 11.44 -13.34 -12.41
N GLU A 107 10.93 -14.54 -12.19
CA GLU A 107 9.54 -14.88 -12.51
C GLU A 107 8.54 -13.98 -11.77
N THR A 108 8.74 -13.78 -10.46
CA THR A 108 7.90 -12.88 -9.66
C THR A 108 8.02 -11.43 -10.13
N ARG A 109 9.22 -10.98 -10.47
CA ARG A 109 9.46 -9.63 -11.01
C ARG A 109 8.68 -9.42 -12.30
N LEU A 110 8.78 -10.35 -13.25
CA LEU A 110 8.09 -10.27 -14.54
C LEU A 110 6.56 -10.23 -14.39
N LYS A 111 5.99 -11.05 -13.50
CA LYS A 111 4.55 -11.04 -13.17
C LYS A 111 4.06 -9.67 -12.69
N SER A 112 4.91 -8.91 -11.99
CA SER A 112 4.54 -7.58 -11.49
C SER A 112 4.61 -6.46 -12.54
N ILE A 113 5.47 -6.62 -13.55
CA ILE A 113 5.63 -5.65 -14.65
C ILE A 113 4.51 -5.82 -15.67
N ASN A 114 4.13 -7.07 -15.96
CA ASN A 114 3.07 -7.43 -16.89
C ASN A 114 1.92 -8.12 -16.14
N PRO A 115 1.12 -7.38 -15.36
CA PRO A 115 -0.02 -7.98 -14.69
C PRO A 115 -1.04 -8.47 -15.72
N LEU A 116 -1.67 -9.61 -15.43
CA LEU A 116 -2.84 -10.05 -16.21
C LEU A 116 -3.94 -8.98 -16.08
N PRO A 117 -4.67 -8.66 -17.17
CA PRO A 117 -5.77 -7.71 -17.10
C PRO A 117 -6.76 -8.12 -16.02
N LEU A 118 -7.10 -7.16 -15.17
CA LEU A 118 -8.05 -7.36 -14.10
C LEU A 118 -9.45 -7.55 -14.66
N THR A 119 -10.08 -8.68 -14.36
CA THR A 119 -11.49 -8.88 -14.68
C THR A 119 -12.34 -8.01 -13.76
N PRO A 120 -13.32 -7.25 -14.27
CA PRO A 120 -14.21 -6.47 -13.42
C PRO A 120 -14.96 -7.37 -12.44
N ILE A 121 -14.86 -7.08 -11.14
CA ILE A 121 -15.62 -7.80 -10.12
C ILE A 121 -17.10 -7.42 -10.27
N LYS A 122 -17.93 -8.36 -10.76
CA LYS A 122 -19.39 -8.25 -10.69
C LYS A 122 -19.83 -8.68 -9.30
N ASN A 123 -20.19 -7.72 -8.46
CA ASN A 123 -20.69 -7.97 -7.10
C ASN A 123 -22.22 -8.02 -7.08
N THR A 124 -22.82 -8.90 -7.89
CA THR A 124 -24.29 -9.05 -7.91
C THR A 124 -24.76 -9.87 -6.70
N LEU A 125 -26.02 -9.70 -6.29
CA LEU A 125 -26.62 -10.52 -5.22
C LEU A 125 -26.71 -12.01 -5.61
N GLU A 126 -26.72 -12.30 -6.90
CA GLU A 126 -26.77 -13.67 -7.45
C GLU A 126 -25.43 -14.40 -7.30
N ASP A 127 -24.31 -13.69 -7.47
CA ASP A 127 -22.98 -14.26 -7.31
C ASP A 127 -22.72 -14.67 -5.84
N ARG A 128 -23.20 -13.89 -4.87
CA ARG A 128 -23.08 -14.23 -3.43
C ARG A 128 -23.85 -15.50 -3.05
N LYS A 129 -24.95 -15.81 -3.75
CA LYS A 129 -25.74 -17.03 -3.52
C LYS A 129 -25.04 -18.27 -4.07
N ARG A 130 -24.29 -18.16 -5.17
CA ARG A 130 -23.54 -19.29 -5.75
C ARG A 130 -22.40 -19.73 -4.84
N ASP A 131 -21.65 -18.80 -4.26
CA ASP A 131 -20.52 -19.13 -3.37
C ASP A 131 -20.95 -19.77 -2.05
N LEU A 132 -22.17 -19.49 -1.57
CA LEU A 132 -22.76 -20.14 -0.39
C LEU A 132 -23.15 -21.60 -0.65
N ILE A 133 -23.52 -21.96 -1.88
CA ILE A 133 -23.98 -23.31 -2.21
C ILE A 133 -22.79 -24.28 -2.39
N VAL A 134 -21.66 -23.80 -2.91
CA VAL A 134 -20.47 -24.63 -3.17
C VAL A 134 -19.67 -24.93 -1.89
N SER A 135 -19.83 -24.11 -0.83
CA SER A 135 -19.20 -24.32 0.48
C SER A 135 -19.84 -25.43 1.33
N THR A 136 -20.90 -26.09 0.84
CA THR A 136 -21.71 -27.05 1.62
C THR A 136 -21.74 -28.47 1.03
N GLN A 137 -20.78 -28.83 0.19
CA GLN A 137 -20.56 -30.20 -0.28
C GLN A 137 -19.14 -30.66 -0.02
#